data_AF-A0A4Q1B5I1-F1
#
_entry.id   AF-A0A4Q1B5I1-F1
#
_cell.length_a   1.000
_cell.length_b   1.000
_cell.length_c   1.000
_cell.angle_alpha   90.00
_cell.angle_beta   90.00
_cell.angle_gamma   90.00
#
_symmetry.space_group_name_H-M   'P 1'
#
loop_
_entity.id
_entity.type
_entity.pdbx_description
1 polymer ?
#
loop_
_entity_poly.entity_id
_entity_poly.type
_entity_poly.pdbx_seq_one_letter_code
_entity_poly.pdbx_strand_id
1 'polypeptide(L)'
;MNILIVHCHPEKQSFNASLTNIAEKTLTKQGHSVEISDLYAIDFDPVEKAIHYKNRVNNSKFDVLSEQRNAYKTDTLAKDVKEQIEKVKRCDLLILQFPLWWHQQPAMLKGWFDRVFVAGGLYTSKMRYDKGYFKGKKAICSVTSGAPYQMK
;
A
#
# COMPACT_ATOMS: atom_id res chain seq x y z
N MET A 1 3.74 -9.94 16.53
CA MET A 1 2.85 -9.29 15.55
C MET A 1 3.39 -9.54 14.16
N ASN A 2 2.50 -9.51 13.17
CA ASN A 2 2.86 -9.45 11.76
C ASN A 2 2.95 -7.98 11.36
N ILE A 3 4.04 -7.56 10.75
CA ILE A 3 4.29 -6.18 10.37
C ILE A 3 4.54 -6.14 8.87
N LEU A 4 3.84 -5.26 8.16
CA LEU A 4 4.10 -4.95 6.77
C LEU A 4 4.78 -3.60 6.68
N ILE A 5 5.97 -3.54 6.10
CA ILE A 5 6.62 -2.28 5.72
C ILE A 5 6.44 -2.09 4.21
N VAL A 6 5.68 -1.07 3.81
CA VAL A 6 5.64 -0.61 2.42
C VAL A 6 6.73 0.44 2.24
N HIS A 7 7.79 0.04 1.55
CA HIS A 7 8.94 0.88 1.24
C HIS A 7 8.76 1.54 -0.14
N CYS A 8 8.88 2.85 -0.20
CA CYS A 8 8.70 3.61 -1.44
C CYS A 8 9.83 4.61 -1.66
N HIS A 9 10.96 4.13 -2.18
CA HIS A 9 12.06 4.97 -2.65
C HIS A 9 12.82 4.30 -3.81
N PRO A 10 13.20 5.01 -4.88
CA PRO A 10 13.88 4.40 -6.05
C PRO A 10 15.35 4.03 -5.78
N GLU A 11 16.01 4.76 -4.87
CA GLU A 11 17.43 4.54 -4.54
C GLU A 11 17.59 3.60 -3.34
N LYS A 12 18.27 2.46 -3.55
CA LYS A 12 18.53 1.40 -2.58
C LYS A 12 19.45 1.82 -1.44
N GLN A 13 20.32 2.82 -1.67
CA GLN A 13 21.23 3.36 -0.66
C GLN A 13 20.68 4.62 0.03
N SER A 14 19.42 4.96 -0.21
CA SER A 14 18.80 6.15 0.38
C SER A 14 18.71 6.08 1.91
N PHE A 15 18.52 7.25 2.53
CA PHE A 15 18.17 7.31 3.95
C PHE A 15 16.86 6.58 4.25
N ASN A 16 15.87 6.62 3.34
CA ASN A 16 14.62 5.86 3.46
C ASN A 16 14.86 4.33 3.48
N ALA A 17 15.78 3.84 2.64
CA ALA A 17 16.17 2.43 2.65
C ALA A 17 16.88 2.07 3.96
N SER A 18 17.78 2.93 4.45
CA SER A 18 18.42 2.77 5.76
C SER A 18 17.41 2.69 6.91
N LEU A 19 16.40 3.57 6.93
CA LEU A 19 15.33 3.54 7.94
C LEU A 19 14.50 2.24 7.87
N THR A 20 14.20 1.76 6.67
CA THR A 20 13.50 0.48 6.44
C THR A 20 14.29 -0.68 7.01
N ASN A 21 15.58 -0.76 6.68
CA ASN A 21 16.48 -1.81 7.13
C ASN A 21 16.65 -1.81 8.65
N ILE A 22 16.74 -0.64 9.27
CA ILE A 22 16.81 -0.50 10.73
C ILE A 22 15.50 -0.95 11.38
N ALA A 23 14.35 -0.56 10.82
CA ALA A 23 13.04 -0.98 11.31
C ALA A 23 12.87 -2.50 11.25
N GLU A 24 13.17 -3.12 10.09
CA GLU A 24 13.12 -4.58 9.92
C GLU A 24 13.97 -5.30 10.96
N LYS A 25 15.27 -4.95 11.05
CA LYS A 25 16.20 -5.57 12.00
C LYS A 25 15.72 -5.43 13.45
N THR A 26 15.28 -4.23 13.83
CA THR A 26 14.84 -3.94 15.21
C THR A 26 13.59 -4.71 15.57
N LEU A 27 12.57 -4.67 14.71
CA LEU A 27 11.28 -5.33 14.94
C LEU A 27 11.42 -6.85 14.92
N THR A 28 12.26 -7.38 14.04
CA THR A 28 12.60 -8.82 14.00
C THR A 28 13.29 -9.25 15.29
N LYS A 29 14.27 -8.48 15.77
CA LYS A 29 14.96 -8.74 17.04
C LYS A 29 14.00 -8.71 18.25
N GLN A 30 12.91 -7.96 18.16
CA GLN A 30 11.84 -7.93 19.17
C GLN A 30 10.84 -9.09 19.04
N GLY A 31 11.07 -10.05 18.14
CA GLY A 31 10.22 -11.23 17.96
C GLY A 31 8.98 -10.98 17.11
N HIS A 32 8.98 -9.94 16.27
CA HIS A 32 7.91 -9.71 15.30
C HIS A 32 8.24 -10.36 13.95
N SER A 33 7.20 -10.77 13.21
CA SER A 33 7.35 -11.18 11.81
C SER A 33 7.24 -9.93 10.94
N VAL A 34 8.23 -9.67 10.10
CA VAL A 34 8.29 -8.48 9.23
C VAL A 34 8.29 -8.92 7.78
N GLU A 35 7.34 -8.41 7.01
CA GLU A 35 7.30 -8.50 5.55
C GLU A 35 7.57 -7.11 4.96
N ILE A 36 8.36 -7.04 3.88
CA ILE A 36 8.60 -5.79 3.15
C ILE A 36 7.94 -5.87 1.77
N SER A 37 7.31 -4.78 1.36
CA SER A 37 6.92 -4.50 -0.02
C SER A 37 7.68 -3.27 -0.50
N ASP A 38 8.83 -3.48 -1.12
CA ASP A 38 9.58 -2.45 -1.82
C ASP A 38 8.95 -2.23 -3.19
N LEU A 39 8.19 -1.14 -3.31
CA LEU A 39 7.37 -0.86 -4.50
C LEU A 39 8.21 -0.65 -5.77
N TYR A 40 9.43 -0.11 -5.62
CA TYR A 40 10.33 0.07 -6.77
C TYR A 40 11.03 -1.24 -7.12
N ALA A 41 11.44 -2.04 -6.14
CA ALA A 41 12.09 -3.33 -6.42
C ALA A 41 11.16 -4.36 -7.06
N ILE A 42 9.86 -4.33 -6.75
CA ILE A 42 8.86 -5.22 -7.37
C ILE A 42 8.27 -4.65 -8.67
N ASP A 43 8.76 -3.50 -9.15
CA ASP A 43 8.24 -2.78 -10.30
C ASP A 43 6.70 -2.63 -10.25
N PHE A 44 6.19 -2.20 -9.09
CA PHE A 44 4.76 -2.05 -8.90
C PHE A 44 4.21 -1.01 -9.88
N ASP A 45 3.21 -1.37 -10.67
CA ASP A 45 2.57 -0.42 -11.58
C ASP A 45 1.60 0.49 -10.79
N PRO A 46 1.88 1.78 -10.58
CA PRO A 46 1.02 2.62 -9.77
C PRO A 46 -0.21 3.12 -10.52
N VAL A 47 -0.29 2.93 -11.84
CA VAL A 47 -1.33 3.52 -12.66
C VAL A 47 -2.54 2.60 -12.71
N GLU A 48 -3.70 3.12 -12.30
CA GLU A 48 -4.99 2.43 -12.44
C GLU A 48 -5.47 2.52 -13.91
N LYS A 49 -5.68 1.36 -14.54
CA LYS A 49 -5.95 1.26 -15.99
C LYS A 49 -6.71 -0.01 -16.35
N ALA A 50 -7.48 0.06 -17.42
CA ALA A 50 -8.35 -1.02 -17.87
C ALA A 50 -7.64 -2.36 -18.13
N ILE A 51 -6.35 -2.34 -18.53
CA ILE A 51 -5.56 -3.55 -18.81
C ILE A 51 -5.36 -4.45 -17.57
N HIS A 52 -5.55 -3.92 -16.36
CA HIS A 52 -5.53 -4.72 -15.12
C HIS A 52 -6.76 -5.63 -14.97
N TYR A 53 -7.81 -5.41 -15.77
CA TYR A 53 -9.10 -6.11 -15.66
C TYR A 53 -9.39 -6.87 -16.96
N LYS A 54 -9.13 -8.18 -16.97
CA LYS A 54 -9.40 -9.02 -18.15
C LYS A 54 -10.88 -9.33 -18.34
N ASN A 55 -11.61 -9.50 -17.24
CA ASN A 55 -13.02 -9.90 -17.23
C ASN A 55 -13.90 -8.72 -16.83
N ARG A 56 -13.95 -7.69 -17.70
CA ARG A 56 -14.69 -6.46 -17.38
C ARG A 56 -16.20 -6.66 -17.42
N VAL A 57 -16.91 -5.97 -16.53
CA VAL A 57 -18.38 -5.86 -16.55
C VAL A 57 -18.82 -5.09 -17.79
N ASN A 58 -18.12 -4.01 -18.12
CA ASN A 58 -18.40 -3.21 -19.30
C ASN A 58 -17.15 -3.08 -20.19
N ASN A 59 -17.19 -3.66 -21.39
CA ASN A 59 -16.10 -3.57 -22.34
C ASN A 59 -16.06 -2.28 -23.16
N SER A 60 -17.18 -1.54 -23.25
CA SER A 60 -17.25 -0.28 -24.01
C SER A 60 -16.90 0.96 -23.19
N LYS A 61 -16.95 0.87 -21.85
CA LYS A 61 -16.59 1.97 -20.93
C LYS A 61 -15.88 1.43 -19.70
N PHE A 62 -14.72 2.00 -19.38
CA PHE A 62 -13.99 1.67 -18.15
C PHE A 62 -14.55 2.49 -16.98
N ASP A 63 -15.35 1.83 -16.12
CA ASP A 63 -15.77 2.37 -14.82
C ASP A 63 -14.95 1.72 -13.70
N VAL A 64 -13.93 2.44 -13.22
CA VAL A 64 -12.92 1.89 -12.30
C VAL A 64 -13.54 1.19 -11.09
N LEU A 65 -14.49 1.84 -10.41
CA LEU A 65 -15.06 1.31 -9.16
C LEU A 65 -15.90 0.06 -9.40
N SER A 66 -16.64 -0.02 -10.50
CA SER A 66 -17.41 -1.23 -10.86
C SER A 66 -16.49 -2.38 -11.24
N GLU A 67 -15.42 -2.10 -11.99
CA GLU A 67 -14.45 -3.12 -12.38
C GLU A 67 -13.63 -3.65 -11.21
N GLN A 68 -13.20 -2.78 -10.27
CA GLN A 68 -12.57 -3.21 -9.02
C GLN A 68 -13.47 -4.14 -8.20
N ARG A 69 -14.76 -3.79 -8.04
CA ARG A 69 -15.73 -4.63 -7.31
C ARG A 69 -15.92 -5.99 -7.97
N ASN A 70 -16.06 -6.00 -9.30
CA ASN A 70 -16.21 -7.23 -10.04
C ASN A 70 -14.97 -8.11 -9.90
N ALA A 71 -13.78 -7.55 -10.17
CA ALA A 71 -12.54 -8.30 -10.12
C ALA A 71 -12.22 -8.82 -8.72
N TYR A 72 -12.57 -8.10 -7.65
CA TYR A 72 -12.48 -8.62 -6.29
C TYR A 72 -13.46 -9.78 -6.06
N LYS A 73 -14.74 -9.62 -6.46
CA LYS A 73 -15.78 -10.64 -6.28
C LYS A 73 -15.50 -11.93 -7.05
N THR A 74 -14.94 -11.83 -8.25
CA THR A 74 -14.65 -12.98 -9.13
C THR A 74 -13.23 -13.51 -8.98
N ASP A 75 -12.45 -12.97 -8.02
CA ASP A 75 -11.05 -13.31 -7.81
C ASP A 75 -10.19 -13.18 -9.09
N THR A 76 -10.36 -12.08 -9.83
CA THR A 76 -9.62 -11.79 -11.08
C THR A 76 -8.79 -10.51 -11.01
N LEU A 77 -8.52 -10.01 -9.80
CA LEU A 77 -7.55 -8.92 -9.61
C LEU A 77 -6.16 -9.30 -10.11
N ALA A 78 -5.39 -8.29 -10.52
CA ALA A 78 -4.00 -8.47 -10.91
C ALA A 78 -3.19 -9.13 -9.76
N LYS A 79 -2.24 -9.99 -10.14
CA LYS A 79 -1.50 -10.84 -9.19
C LYS A 79 -0.73 -10.02 -8.15
N ASP A 80 -0.04 -8.98 -8.61
CA ASP A 80 0.67 -8.01 -7.77
C ASP A 80 -0.27 -7.40 -6.73
N VAL A 81 -1.46 -6.94 -7.14
CA VAL A 81 -2.48 -6.38 -6.25
C VAL A 81 -2.97 -7.40 -5.22
N LYS A 82 -3.27 -8.63 -5.64
CA LYS A 82 -3.70 -9.70 -4.70
C LYS A 82 -2.65 -9.96 -3.63
N GLU A 83 -1.38 -10.06 -4.01
CA GLU A 83 -0.29 -10.27 -3.07
C GLU A 83 -0.20 -9.15 -2.03
N GLN A 84 -0.35 -7.88 -2.46
CA GLN A 84 -0.37 -6.74 -1.54
C GLN A 84 -1.58 -6.76 -0.61
N ILE A 85 -2.78 -7.07 -1.12
CA ILE A 85 -4.00 -7.19 -0.31
C ILE A 85 -3.81 -8.24 0.78
N GLU A 86 -3.23 -9.40 0.46
CA GLU A 86 -3.03 -10.46 1.43
C GLU A 86 -2.00 -10.08 2.51
N LYS A 87 -0.92 -9.37 2.14
CA LYS A 87 0.01 -8.80 3.13
C LYS A 87 -0.69 -7.82 4.07
N VAL A 88 -1.53 -6.92 3.55
CA VAL A 88 -2.29 -5.95 4.36
C VAL A 88 -3.29 -6.66 5.29
N LYS A 89 -3.98 -7.70 4.82
CA LYS A 89 -4.88 -8.50 5.65
C LYS A 89 -4.14 -9.20 6.80
N ARG A 90 -2.95 -9.75 6.53
CA ARG A 90 -2.14 -10.46 7.53
C ARG A 90 -1.49 -9.56 8.58
N CYS A 91 -1.11 -8.34 8.23
CA CYS A 91 -0.35 -7.49 9.15
C CYS A 91 -1.21 -6.90 10.27
N ASP A 92 -0.67 -6.83 11.49
CA ASP A 92 -1.25 -6.11 12.64
C ASP A 92 -0.84 -4.62 12.61
N LEU A 93 0.34 -4.35 12.06
CA LEU A 93 0.92 -3.01 11.89
C LEU A 93 1.37 -2.80 10.44
N LEU A 94 0.89 -1.72 9.83
CA LEU A 94 1.35 -1.22 8.53
C LEU A 94 2.30 -0.03 8.74
N ILE A 95 3.54 -0.14 8.29
CA ILE A 95 4.51 0.96 8.26
C ILE A 95 4.65 1.43 6.82
N LEU A 96 4.45 2.72 6.59
CA LEU A 96 4.65 3.37 5.30
C LEU A 96 5.96 4.16 5.39
N GLN A 97 7.01 3.72 4.69
CA GLN A 97 8.29 4.43 4.65
C GLN A 97 8.46 5.13 3.32
N PHE A 98 8.46 6.47 3.33
CA PHE A 98 8.55 7.26 2.11
C PHE A 98 9.09 8.68 2.33
N PRO A 99 9.69 9.30 1.30
CA PRO A 99 10.00 10.72 1.32
C PRO A 99 8.76 11.58 1.03
N LEU A 100 8.64 12.72 1.70
CA LEU A 100 7.62 13.71 1.41
C LEU A 100 7.93 14.39 0.07
N TRP A 101 7.11 14.13 -0.95
CA TRP A 101 7.24 14.74 -2.27
C TRP A 101 6.01 15.60 -2.55
N TRP A 102 6.22 16.89 -2.80
CA TRP A 102 5.14 17.86 -3.04
C TRP A 102 4.04 17.82 -1.98
N HIS A 103 4.45 17.81 -0.70
CA HIS A 103 3.55 17.76 0.46
C HIS A 103 2.65 16.51 0.53
N GLN A 104 3.01 15.42 -0.15
CA GLN A 104 2.28 14.15 -0.15
C GLN A 104 3.25 12.96 -0.24
N GLN A 105 2.69 11.75 -0.21
CA GLN A 105 3.40 10.53 -0.59
C GLN A 105 3.84 10.55 -2.08
N PRO A 106 4.88 9.79 -2.45
CA PRO A 106 5.23 9.56 -3.85
C PRO A 106 4.06 9.03 -4.68
N ALA A 107 4.02 9.34 -5.98
CA ALA A 107 3.01 8.83 -6.90
C ALA A 107 2.95 7.29 -6.90
N MET A 108 4.11 6.63 -6.76
CA MET A 108 4.22 5.18 -6.61
C MET A 108 3.38 4.65 -5.44
N LEU A 109 3.52 5.27 -4.25
CA LEU A 109 2.76 4.88 -3.06
C LEU A 109 1.28 5.27 -3.18
N LYS A 110 0.94 6.42 -3.79
CA LYS A 110 -0.45 6.78 -4.06
C LYS A 110 -1.14 5.76 -4.97
N GLY A 111 -0.46 5.32 -6.03
CA GLY A 111 -0.96 4.29 -6.92
C GLY A 111 -1.12 2.93 -6.24
N TRP A 112 -0.22 2.58 -5.31
CA TRP A 112 -0.39 1.42 -4.46
C TRP A 112 -1.68 1.51 -3.63
N PHE A 113 -2.00 2.65 -3.03
CA PHE A 113 -3.29 2.82 -2.35
C PHE A 113 -4.48 2.61 -3.31
N ASP A 114 -4.44 3.24 -4.48
CA ASP A 114 -5.53 3.19 -5.46
C ASP A 114 -5.84 1.78 -5.95
N ARG A 115 -4.78 0.98 -6.18
CA ARG A 115 -4.90 -0.38 -6.71
C ARG A 115 -5.07 -1.44 -5.63
N VAL A 116 -4.61 -1.21 -4.40
CA VAL A 116 -4.69 -2.22 -3.31
C VAL A 116 -5.96 -2.06 -2.47
N PHE A 117 -6.39 -0.83 -2.14
CA PHE A 117 -7.60 -0.59 -1.34
C PHE A 117 -8.87 -0.62 -2.19
N VAL A 118 -9.03 -1.72 -2.94
CA VAL A 118 -10.05 -1.88 -3.98
C VAL A 118 -11.48 -1.74 -3.45
N ALA A 119 -12.32 -1.08 -4.24
CA ALA A 119 -13.75 -1.00 -3.98
C ALA A 119 -14.40 -2.38 -3.99
N GLY A 120 -15.32 -2.63 -3.04
CA GLY A 120 -16.00 -3.92 -2.89
C GLY A 120 -15.22 -4.99 -2.13
N GLY A 121 -13.91 -4.78 -1.92
CA GLY A 121 -13.07 -5.64 -1.10
C GLY A 121 -12.67 -4.97 0.21
N LEU A 122 -11.71 -4.05 0.12
CA LEU A 122 -11.15 -3.36 1.29
C LEU A 122 -11.83 -2.02 1.58
N TYR A 123 -12.82 -1.65 0.77
CA TYR A 123 -13.65 -0.46 0.97
C TYR A 123 -15.10 -0.70 0.51
N THR A 124 -16.06 -0.29 1.33
CA THR A 124 -17.48 -0.14 0.95
C THR A 124 -18.08 1.08 1.66
N SER A 125 -19.20 1.61 1.15
CA SER A 125 -19.85 2.78 1.77
C SER A 125 -20.36 2.54 3.19
N LYS A 126 -20.61 1.28 3.56
CA LYS A 126 -21.07 0.88 4.90
C LYS A 126 -19.92 0.70 5.90
N MET A 127 -18.70 0.46 5.41
CA MET A 127 -17.52 0.13 6.22
C MET A 127 -16.47 1.23 6.08
N ARG A 128 -16.75 2.40 6.68
CA ARG A 128 -15.89 3.58 6.65
C ARG A 128 -15.36 3.92 8.05
N TYR A 129 -14.21 4.60 8.09
CA TYR A 129 -13.62 5.13 9.32
C TYR A 129 -13.50 4.07 10.43
N ASP A 130 -14.15 4.29 11.58
CA ASP A 130 -14.16 3.42 12.75
C ASP A 130 -14.86 2.06 12.54
N LYS A 131 -15.63 1.94 11.44
CA LYS A 131 -16.25 0.70 10.95
C LYS A 131 -15.49 0.08 9.77
N GLY A 132 -14.31 0.58 9.43
CA GLY A 132 -13.51 0.06 8.32
C GLY A 132 -13.08 -1.40 8.51
N TYR A 133 -12.75 -2.07 7.40
CA TYR A 133 -12.33 -3.48 7.37
C TYR A 133 -11.09 -3.80 8.21
N PHE A 134 -10.28 -2.78 8.52
CA PHE A 134 -9.03 -2.93 9.27
C PHE A 134 -9.11 -2.36 10.69
N LYS A 135 -10.32 -2.30 11.28
CA LYS A 135 -10.49 -1.93 12.69
C LYS A 135 -9.60 -2.80 13.59
N GLY A 136 -8.86 -2.15 14.49
CA GLY A 136 -7.94 -2.81 15.43
C GLY A 136 -6.50 -2.96 14.92
N LYS A 137 -6.28 -2.89 13.60
CA LYS A 137 -4.93 -2.78 13.03
C LYS A 137 -4.41 -1.35 13.20
N LYS A 138 -3.09 -1.20 13.26
CA LYS A 138 -2.41 0.10 13.37
C LYS A 138 -1.67 0.44 12.09
N ALA A 139 -1.50 1.73 11.83
CA ALA A 139 -0.66 2.23 10.74
C ALA A 139 0.24 3.36 11.24
N ILE A 140 1.46 3.43 10.69
CA ILE A 140 2.44 4.50 10.97
C ILE A 140 2.97 5.02 9.64
N CYS A 141 2.99 6.35 9.49
CA CYS A 141 3.73 7.02 8.43
C CYS A 141 5.12 7.40 8.95
N SER A 142 6.16 6.74 8.45
CA SER A 142 7.56 7.12 8.66
C SER A 142 8.01 7.96 7.47
N VAL A 143 8.08 9.27 7.66
CA VAL A 143 8.22 10.25 6.56
C VAL A 143 9.51 11.03 6.72
N THR A 144 10.29 11.12 5.64
CA THR A 144 11.46 12.00 5.59
C THR A 144 11.14 13.28 4.82
N SER A 145 11.48 14.45 5.35
CA SER A 145 11.38 15.73 4.64
C SER A 145 12.77 16.32 4.37
N GLY A 146 12.90 17.08 3.28
CA GLY A 146 14.11 17.86 3.01
C GLY A 146 14.21 19.14 3.86
N ALA A 147 13.07 19.72 4.24
CA ALA A 147 13.05 20.92 5.06
C ALA A 147 13.43 20.60 6.52
N PRO A 148 14.24 21.45 7.18
CA PRO A 148 14.52 21.32 8.59
C PRO A 148 13.26 21.59 9.42
N TYR A 149 13.20 20.98 10.60
CA TYR A 149 12.17 21.32 11.56
C TYR A 149 12.39 22.75 12.08
N GLN A 150 11.34 23.57 12.02
CA GLN A 150 11.31 24.89 12.66
C GLN A 150 10.30 24.82 13.82
N MET A 151 10.79 24.93 15.05
CA MET A 151 9.92 25.17 16.20
C MET A 151 9.34 26.58 16.06
N LYS A 152 8.02 26.69 16.10
CA LYS A 152 7.32 27.96 16.33
C LYS A 152 7.06 28.12 17.81
#